data_AF-A0A9D8ZN52-F1
#
_entry.id   AF-A0A9D8ZN52-F1
#
_cell.length_a   1.000
_cell.length_b   1.000
_cell.length_c   1.000
_cell.angle_alpha   90.00
_cell.angle_beta   90.00
_cell.angle_gamma   90.00
#
_symmetry.space_group_name_H-M   'P 1'
#
loop_
_entity.id
_entity.type
_entity.pdbx_description
1 polymer ?
#
loop_
_entity_poly.entity_id
_entity_poly.type
_entity_poly.pdbx_seq_one_letter_code
_entity_poly.pdbx_strand_id
1 'polypeptide(L)'
;MHALFVTSTRVGDAILSTGILSRILEENPGVKVTVACGPAASSLFEAVPGLERVIVLDKMLGSLHWAYMWSQTVGRYWDILVDLRNAPVTYLLAAKKRYRMIRSRDGGHRIRTLSRVISAEDNPPAPKLWVDDARRAAARRLIPEGGPVLAIGPTANWRGKQWRGESFAELIARLTSPGGILPGARVAVFGRDDERPMALPVIESVPSDRLIDLVGRIDLLTVSACLERAALYIGNDSGLMHLSAASGIPTLGLFGPSPADQYAPWGPLCDHVQASKGFEEIFPENFDHRNTDTLMDSLSVDDAEEAANKLWSRAREEVA
;
A
#
# COMPACT_ATOMS: atom_id res chain seq x y z
N MET A 1 -0.03 -15.35 -25.71
CA MET A 1 1.12 -15.22 -24.81
C MET A 1 0.62 -15.37 -23.38
N HIS A 2 1.30 -16.15 -22.54
CA HIS A 2 0.94 -16.36 -21.13
C HIS A 2 2.06 -15.88 -20.20
N ALA A 3 1.69 -15.10 -19.18
CA ALA A 3 2.58 -14.63 -18.13
C ALA A 3 2.18 -15.20 -16.76
N LEU A 4 3.15 -15.73 -16.02
CA LEU A 4 3.01 -16.08 -14.61
C LEU A 4 3.70 -15.01 -13.76
N PHE A 5 2.95 -14.34 -12.90
CA PHE A 5 3.46 -13.30 -11.99
C PHE A 5 3.32 -13.74 -10.54
N VAL A 6 4.43 -14.12 -9.91
CA VAL A 6 4.48 -14.60 -8.52
C VAL A 6 4.96 -13.48 -7.62
N THR A 7 4.10 -13.00 -6.73
CA THR A 7 4.36 -11.81 -5.89
C THR A 7 4.04 -12.04 -4.42
N SER A 8 4.38 -11.05 -3.58
CA SER A 8 4.40 -11.10 -2.12
C SER A 8 3.05 -11.48 -1.50
N THR A 9 3.14 -11.96 -0.26
CA THR A 9 1.96 -12.18 0.60
C THR A 9 1.55 -10.91 1.33
N ARG A 10 2.46 -9.95 1.49
CA ARG A 10 2.19 -8.67 2.16
C ARG A 10 1.63 -7.69 1.14
N VAL A 11 0.55 -7.00 1.54
CA VAL A 11 -0.16 -6.01 0.71
C VAL A 11 0.79 -4.93 0.19
N GLY A 12 1.63 -4.33 1.03
CA GLY A 12 2.58 -3.30 0.63
C GLY A 12 3.52 -3.76 -0.49
N ASP A 13 4.29 -4.82 -0.27
CA ASP A 13 5.19 -5.38 -1.31
C ASP A 13 4.44 -5.79 -2.59
N ALA A 14 3.22 -6.33 -2.46
CA ALA A 14 2.40 -6.70 -3.62
C ALA A 14 2.04 -5.46 -4.45
N ILE A 15 1.62 -4.35 -3.80
CA ILE A 15 1.36 -3.07 -4.45
C ILE A 15 2.63 -2.54 -5.12
N LEU A 16 3.77 -2.50 -4.40
CA LEU A 16 5.03 -2.02 -4.96
C LEU A 16 5.48 -2.82 -6.20
N SER A 17 5.14 -4.10 -6.26
CA SER A 17 5.45 -4.95 -7.40
C SER A 17 4.57 -4.73 -8.63
N THR A 18 3.41 -4.07 -8.49
CA THR A 18 2.46 -3.88 -9.60
C THR A 18 3.04 -3.07 -10.75
N GLY A 19 4.02 -2.20 -10.50
CA GLY A 19 4.72 -1.49 -11.57
C GLY A 19 5.44 -2.43 -12.54
N ILE A 20 6.05 -3.51 -12.03
CA ILE A 20 6.67 -4.55 -12.88
C ILE A 20 5.60 -5.22 -13.74
N LEU A 21 4.45 -5.55 -13.15
CA LEU A 21 3.33 -6.14 -13.88
C LEU A 21 2.79 -5.17 -14.95
N SER A 22 2.67 -3.88 -14.64
CA SER A 22 2.25 -2.86 -15.61
C SER A 22 3.17 -2.82 -16.82
N ARG A 23 4.49 -2.80 -16.60
CA ARG A 23 5.45 -2.81 -17.70
C ARG A 23 5.32 -4.05 -18.59
N ILE A 24 5.09 -5.22 -18.00
CA ILE A 24 4.88 -6.47 -18.75
C ILE A 24 3.63 -6.37 -19.63
N LEU A 25 2.54 -5.82 -19.09
CA LEU A 25 1.30 -5.63 -19.84
C LEU A 25 1.48 -4.64 -21.00
N GLU A 26 2.22 -3.55 -20.77
CA GLU A 26 2.52 -2.51 -21.77
C GLU A 26 3.41 -3.02 -22.91
N GLU A 27 4.46 -3.79 -22.58
CA GLU A 27 5.38 -4.36 -23.57
C GLU A 27 4.78 -5.56 -24.33
N ASN A 28 3.71 -6.17 -23.81
CA ASN A 28 3.11 -7.37 -24.39
C ASN A 28 1.58 -7.24 -24.46
N PRO A 29 1.03 -6.40 -25.37
CA PRO A 29 -0.41 -6.21 -25.50
C PRO A 29 -1.16 -7.53 -25.71
N GLY A 30 -2.24 -7.73 -24.95
CA GLY A 30 -3.06 -8.94 -25.00
C GLY A 30 -2.43 -10.17 -24.33
N VAL A 31 -1.35 -10.01 -23.56
CA VAL A 31 -0.82 -11.08 -22.71
C VAL A 31 -1.86 -11.53 -21.71
N LYS A 32 -1.98 -12.85 -21.54
CA LYS A 32 -2.84 -13.48 -20.55
C LYS A 32 -2.08 -13.70 -19.26
N VAL A 33 -2.58 -13.20 -18.14
CA VAL A 33 -1.85 -13.15 -16.87
C VAL A 33 -2.45 -14.11 -15.85
N THR A 34 -1.60 -14.95 -15.27
CA THR A 34 -1.89 -15.65 -14.02
C THR A 34 -1.06 -15.02 -12.90
N VAL A 35 -1.71 -14.58 -11.83
CA VAL A 35 -1.03 -14.04 -10.65
C VAL A 35 -1.03 -15.09 -9.54
N ALA A 36 0.08 -15.25 -8.83
CA ALA A 36 0.15 -16.05 -7.62
C ALA A 36 0.63 -15.18 -6.44
N CYS A 37 -0.21 -15.02 -5.42
CA CYS A 37 0.04 -14.11 -4.30
C CYS A 37 -0.61 -14.60 -3.00
N GLY A 38 -0.32 -13.96 -1.87
CA GLY A 38 -1.00 -14.27 -0.61
C GLY A 38 -2.47 -13.83 -0.59
N PRO A 39 -3.28 -14.38 0.34
CA PRO A 39 -4.70 -14.06 0.46
C PRO A 39 -4.97 -12.56 0.63
N ALA A 40 -4.18 -11.90 1.49
CA ALA A 40 -4.35 -10.48 1.80
C ALA A 40 -4.19 -9.55 0.59
N ALA A 41 -3.41 -9.96 -0.42
CA ALA A 41 -3.15 -9.16 -1.61
C ALA A 41 -3.97 -9.60 -2.83
N SER A 42 -4.73 -10.70 -2.74
CA SER A 42 -5.38 -11.34 -3.89
C SER A 42 -6.35 -10.43 -4.64
N SER A 43 -7.16 -9.66 -3.92
CA SER A 43 -8.16 -8.77 -4.51
C SER A 43 -7.54 -7.65 -5.34
N LEU A 44 -6.30 -7.22 -5.05
CA LEU A 44 -5.59 -6.19 -5.82
C LEU A 44 -5.42 -6.54 -7.30
N PHE A 45 -5.43 -7.82 -7.64
CA PHE A 45 -5.15 -8.30 -8.98
C PHE A 45 -6.40 -8.63 -9.79
N GLU A 46 -7.60 -8.56 -9.21
CA GLU A 46 -8.85 -9.02 -9.84
C GLU A 46 -9.23 -8.22 -11.09
N ALA A 47 -8.82 -6.96 -11.18
CA ALA A 47 -9.10 -6.10 -12.33
C ALA A 47 -7.88 -5.92 -13.27
N VAL A 48 -6.84 -6.74 -13.12
CA VAL A 48 -5.67 -6.71 -14.01
C VAL A 48 -6.10 -7.02 -15.45
N PRO A 49 -5.70 -6.21 -16.45
CA PRO A 49 -5.95 -6.50 -17.85
C PRO A 49 -5.40 -7.86 -18.27
N GLY A 50 -6.24 -8.67 -18.93
CA GLY A 50 -5.84 -10.00 -19.39
C GLY A 50 -5.69 -11.05 -18.28
N LEU A 51 -6.17 -10.78 -17.05
CA LEU A 51 -6.18 -11.76 -15.97
C LEU A 51 -6.97 -13.01 -16.35
N GLU A 52 -6.31 -14.18 -16.31
CA GLU A 52 -6.97 -15.49 -16.42
C GLU A 52 -7.34 -16.05 -15.04
N ARG A 53 -6.48 -15.85 -14.04
CA ARG A 53 -6.65 -16.41 -12.70
C ARG A 53 -5.73 -15.75 -11.68
N VAL A 54 -6.23 -15.62 -10.45
CA VAL A 54 -5.42 -15.41 -9.23
C VAL A 54 -5.31 -16.74 -8.49
N ILE A 55 -4.08 -17.20 -8.26
CA ILE A 55 -3.75 -18.36 -7.42
C ILE A 55 -3.44 -17.83 -6.03
N VAL A 56 -4.38 -18.03 -5.10
CA VAL A 56 -4.21 -17.62 -3.70
C VAL A 56 -3.33 -18.64 -2.97
N LEU A 57 -2.22 -18.18 -2.39
CA LEU A 57 -1.22 -18.97 -1.70
C LEU A 57 -1.35 -18.80 -0.18
N ASP A 58 -2.27 -19.55 0.41
CA ASP A 58 -2.38 -19.67 1.86
C ASP A 58 -1.23 -20.50 2.44
N LYS A 59 -0.76 -20.15 3.64
CA LYS A 59 0.33 -20.88 4.27
C LYS A 59 -0.17 -22.27 4.73
N MET A 60 0.17 -23.29 3.95
CA MET A 60 -0.11 -24.69 4.31
C MET A 60 1.04 -25.32 5.12
N LEU A 61 0.70 -26.33 5.93
CA LEU A 61 1.66 -27.17 6.67
C LEU A 61 2.70 -27.76 5.71
N GLY A 62 3.96 -27.87 6.16
CA GLY A 62 5.04 -28.43 5.35
C GLY A 62 5.35 -27.66 4.06
N SER A 63 4.88 -26.42 3.93
CA SER A 63 4.98 -25.62 2.71
C SER A 63 4.27 -26.22 1.48
N LEU A 64 3.22 -27.04 1.70
CA LEU A 64 2.44 -27.67 0.64
C LEU A 64 1.76 -26.68 -0.32
N HIS A 65 1.66 -25.41 0.07
CA HIS A 65 1.17 -24.33 -0.80
C HIS A 65 2.03 -24.15 -2.06
N TRP A 66 3.31 -24.54 -2.02
CA TRP A 66 4.14 -24.60 -3.22
C TRP A 66 3.78 -25.78 -4.12
N ALA A 67 3.49 -26.95 -3.55
CA ALA A 67 3.02 -28.10 -4.33
C ALA A 67 1.65 -27.81 -4.98
N TYR A 68 0.76 -27.13 -4.25
CA TYR A 68 -0.49 -26.58 -4.79
C TYR A 68 -0.21 -25.61 -5.94
N MET A 69 0.64 -24.60 -5.74
CA MET A 69 1.00 -23.66 -6.80
C MET A 69 1.55 -24.37 -8.04
N TRP A 70 2.41 -25.37 -7.85
CA TRP A 70 2.95 -26.17 -8.94
C TRP A 70 1.84 -26.91 -9.69
N SER A 71 0.91 -27.57 -8.99
CA SER A 71 -0.20 -28.26 -9.65
C SER A 71 -1.12 -27.33 -10.45
N GLN A 72 -1.23 -26.06 -10.02
CA GLN A 72 -1.99 -25.04 -10.74
C GLN A 72 -1.26 -24.45 -11.96
N THR A 73 0.06 -24.66 -12.08
CA THR A 73 0.90 -23.99 -13.08
C THR A 73 1.65 -24.93 -14.02
N VAL A 74 1.79 -26.21 -13.64
CA VAL A 74 2.39 -27.26 -14.47
C VAL A 74 1.49 -27.62 -15.66
N GLY A 75 2.10 -28.10 -16.74
CA GLY A 75 1.38 -28.45 -17.98
C GLY A 75 1.13 -27.25 -18.90
N ARG A 76 1.50 -26.04 -18.48
CA ARG A 76 1.49 -24.83 -19.31
C ARG A 76 2.91 -24.39 -19.62
N TYR A 77 3.13 -23.97 -20.87
CA TYR A 77 4.33 -23.24 -21.26
C TYR A 77 4.12 -21.75 -21.03
N TRP A 78 5.02 -21.12 -20.28
CA TRP A 78 4.94 -19.71 -19.91
C TRP A 78 5.86 -18.87 -20.80
N ASP A 79 5.33 -17.88 -21.50
CA ASP A 79 6.17 -16.97 -22.30
C ASP A 79 6.99 -16.05 -21.39
N ILE A 80 6.39 -15.60 -20.29
CA ILE A 80 7.00 -14.74 -19.28
C ILE A 80 6.73 -15.34 -17.90
N LEU A 81 7.77 -15.54 -17.11
CA LEU A 81 7.67 -15.93 -15.71
C LEU A 81 8.40 -14.89 -14.87
N VAL A 82 7.67 -14.20 -13.99
CA VAL A 82 8.23 -13.33 -12.97
C VAL A 82 8.02 -13.97 -11.61
N ASP A 83 9.10 -14.12 -10.85
CA ASP A 83 9.06 -14.67 -9.50
C ASP A 83 9.80 -13.78 -8.51
N LEU A 84 9.01 -12.98 -7.79
CA LEU A 84 9.49 -12.06 -6.75
C LEU A 84 9.62 -12.73 -5.39
N ARG A 85 9.18 -13.98 -5.26
CA ARG A 85 9.25 -14.76 -4.01
C ARG A 85 10.39 -15.77 -4.00
N ASN A 86 11.05 -15.96 -5.15
CA ASN A 86 12.01 -17.01 -5.37
C ASN A 86 11.44 -18.39 -4.97
N ALA A 87 10.21 -18.64 -5.42
CA ALA A 87 9.46 -19.85 -5.11
C ALA A 87 10.14 -21.08 -5.75
N PRO A 88 10.44 -22.14 -4.98
CA PRO A 88 11.25 -23.25 -5.47
C PRO A 88 10.61 -23.99 -6.66
N VAL A 89 9.28 -24.01 -6.72
CA VAL A 89 8.54 -24.70 -7.78
C VAL A 89 8.62 -24.02 -9.14
N THR A 90 8.94 -22.72 -9.20
CA THR A 90 9.02 -21.98 -10.48
C THR A 90 10.23 -22.41 -11.31
N TYR A 91 11.26 -23.00 -10.68
CA TYR A 91 12.44 -23.53 -11.37
C TYR A 91 12.11 -24.69 -12.31
N LEU A 92 11.05 -25.45 -12.00
CA LEU A 92 10.66 -26.64 -12.75
C LEU A 92 9.61 -26.35 -13.84
N LEU A 93 9.02 -25.16 -13.86
CA LEU A 93 8.02 -24.78 -14.86
C LEU A 93 8.68 -24.51 -16.20
N ALA A 94 8.08 -24.91 -17.32
CA ALA A 94 8.59 -24.58 -18.64
C ALA A 94 8.30 -23.10 -18.97
N ALA A 95 9.36 -22.30 -19.21
CA ALA A 95 9.21 -20.88 -19.50
C ALA A 95 10.26 -20.34 -20.48
N LYS A 96 9.86 -19.42 -21.36
CA LYS A 96 10.73 -18.75 -22.35
C LYS A 96 11.59 -17.66 -21.70
N LYS A 97 10.97 -16.65 -21.09
CA LYS A 97 11.66 -15.58 -20.34
C LYS A 97 11.42 -15.76 -18.85
N ARG A 98 12.48 -15.59 -18.04
CA ARG A 98 12.42 -15.73 -16.58
C ARG A 98 13.05 -14.52 -15.92
N TYR A 99 12.29 -13.91 -15.03
CA TYR A 99 12.71 -12.80 -14.18
C TYR A 99 12.53 -13.25 -12.74
N ARG A 100 13.63 -13.33 -11.98
CA ARG A 100 13.58 -13.87 -10.61
C ARG A 100 14.29 -12.96 -9.64
N MET A 101 13.70 -12.79 -8.47
CA MET A 101 14.33 -12.05 -7.39
C MET A 101 15.45 -12.89 -6.78
N ILE A 102 16.68 -12.43 -6.98
CA ILE A 102 17.85 -12.94 -6.27
C ILE A 102 17.97 -12.12 -4.99
N ARG A 103 18.15 -12.79 -3.85
CA ARG A 103 18.39 -12.10 -2.58
C ARG A 103 19.65 -11.26 -2.72
N SER A 104 19.50 -9.96 -2.55
CA SER A 104 20.58 -8.98 -2.47
C SER A 104 20.51 -8.28 -1.11
N ARG A 105 21.67 -7.87 -0.58
CA ARG A 105 21.82 -7.11 0.68
C ARG A 105 21.89 -5.60 0.43
N ASP A 106 21.65 -5.15 -0.78
CA ASP A 106 21.94 -3.77 -1.14
C ASP A 106 20.88 -2.84 -0.55
N GLY A 107 21.33 -1.68 -0.06
CA GLY A 107 20.47 -0.63 0.45
C GLY A 107 19.64 0.07 -0.64
N GLY A 108 18.69 0.89 -0.20
CA GLY A 108 17.86 1.74 -1.06
C GLY A 108 16.39 1.33 -1.13
N HIS A 109 15.62 2.11 -1.88
CA HIS A 109 14.17 1.99 -1.93
C HIS A 109 13.68 0.62 -2.42
N ARG A 110 12.68 0.05 -1.76
CA ARG A 110 12.14 -1.29 -2.03
C ARG A 110 11.71 -1.50 -3.49
N ILE A 111 11.10 -0.49 -4.11
CA ILE A 111 10.72 -0.53 -5.52
C ILE A 111 11.94 -0.71 -6.42
N ARG A 112 13.06 -0.03 -6.15
CA ARG A 112 14.29 -0.19 -6.95
C ARG A 112 14.82 -1.60 -6.82
N THR A 113 14.82 -2.16 -5.60
CA THR A 113 15.20 -3.57 -5.36
C THR A 113 14.33 -4.54 -6.15
N LEU A 114 13.00 -4.35 -6.15
CA LEU A 114 12.08 -5.18 -6.93
C LEU A 114 12.34 -5.02 -8.45
N SER A 115 12.61 -3.80 -8.91
CA SER A 115 12.79 -3.47 -10.32
C SER A 115 14.06 -4.03 -10.94
N ARG A 116 15.06 -4.43 -10.13
CA ARG A 116 16.24 -5.19 -10.61
C ARG A 116 15.87 -6.48 -11.32
N VAL A 117 14.74 -7.09 -10.94
CA VAL A 117 14.24 -8.32 -11.55
C VAL A 117 14.04 -8.16 -13.06
N ILE A 118 13.77 -6.94 -13.52
CA ILE A 118 13.61 -6.57 -14.93
C ILE A 118 14.67 -5.56 -15.40
N SER A 119 15.80 -5.45 -14.69
CA SER A 119 16.91 -4.53 -14.99
C SER A 119 16.45 -3.06 -15.13
N ALA A 120 15.59 -2.61 -14.22
CA ALA A 120 14.96 -1.29 -14.24
C ALA A 120 15.17 -0.51 -12.94
N GLU A 121 16.20 -0.82 -12.17
CA GLU A 121 16.47 -0.19 -10.87
C GLU A 121 16.73 1.32 -10.95
N ASP A 122 17.28 1.81 -12.06
CA ASP A 122 17.56 3.23 -12.27
C ASP A 122 16.30 4.03 -12.63
N ASN A 123 15.42 3.41 -13.42
CA ASN A 123 14.11 3.95 -13.81
C ASN A 123 12.99 2.93 -13.51
N PRO A 124 12.66 2.74 -12.23
CA PRO A 124 11.69 1.74 -11.82
C PRO A 124 10.28 2.12 -12.26
N PRO A 125 9.47 1.17 -12.75
CA PRO A 125 8.08 1.45 -13.06
C PRO A 125 7.31 1.78 -11.78
N ALA A 126 6.56 2.88 -11.81
CA ALA A 126 5.70 3.25 -10.69
C ALA A 126 4.62 2.18 -10.44
N PRO A 127 4.24 1.93 -9.17
CA PRO A 127 3.09 1.08 -8.85
C PRO A 127 1.83 1.55 -9.58
N LYS A 128 1.01 0.59 -10.03
CA LYS A 128 -0.23 0.87 -10.75
C LYS A 128 -1.31 -0.09 -10.29
N LEU A 129 -2.47 0.47 -9.97
CA LEU A 129 -3.65 -0.30 -9.65
C LEU A 129 -4.61 -0.31 -10.84
N TRP A 130 -5.37 -1.38 -10.96
CA TRP A 130 -6.46 -1.49 -11.92
C TRP A 130 -7.75 -1.60 -11.14
N VAL A 131 -8.68 -0.70 -11.42
CA VAL A 131 -9.96 -0.61 -10.72
C VAL A 131 -11.06 -0.68 -11.78
N ASP A 132 -12.01 -1.59 -11.58
CA ASP A 132 -13.16 -1.73 -12.47
C ASP A 132 -14.27 -0.70 -12.18
N ASP A 133 -15.21 -0.59 -13.11
CA ASP A 133 -16.29 0.39 -13.04
C ASP A 133 -17.28 0.11 -11.91
N ALA A 134 -17.44 -1.15 -11.49
CA ALA A 134 -18.32 -1.51 -10.39
C ALA A 134 -17.79 -0.96 -9.06
N ARG A 135 -16.48 -1.07 -8.83
CA ARG A 135 -15.79 -0.52 -7.66
C ARG A 135 -15.72 1.00 -7.68
N ARG A 136 -15.50 1.62 -8.85
CA ARG A 136 -15.66 3.08 -9.00
C ARG A 136 -17.09 3.54 -8.71
N ALA A 137 -18.10 2.78 -9.12
CA ALA A 137 -19.49 3.08 -8.81
C ALA A 137 -19.79 2.93 -7.31
N ALA A 138 -19.23 1.92 -6.65
CA ALA A 138 -19.32 1.76 -5.20
C ALA A 138 -18.66 2.94 -4.47
N ALA A 139 -17.46 3.34 -4.88
CA ALA A 139 -16.74 4.48 -4.31
C ALA A 139 -17.52 5.80 -4.42
N ARG A 140 -18.22 6.04 -5.54
CA ARG A 140 -19.11 7.21 -5.70
C ARG A 140 -20.28 7.23 -4.71
N ARG A 141 -20.75 6.06 -4.26
CA ARG A 141 -21.83 5.95 -3.26
C ARG A 141 -21.29 6.11 -1.84
N LEU A 142 -20.13 5.53 -1.56
CA LEU A 142 -19.48 5.58 -0.25
C LEU A 142 -18.91 6.96 0.06
N ILE A 143 -18.35 7.62 -0.96
CA ILE A 143 -17.79 8.97 -0.90
C ILE A 143 -18.49 9.81 -1.96
N PRO A 144 -19.71 10.32 -1.71
CA PRO A 144 -20.42 11.13 -2.68
C PRO A 144 -19.70 12.47 -2.95
N GLU A 145 -20.03 13.11 -4.07
CA GLU A 145 -19.62 14.51 -4.30
C GLU A 145 -20.13 15.41 -3.17
N GLY A 146 -19.39 16.47 -2.85
CA GLY A 146 -19.78 17.38 -1.76
C GLY A 146 -18.63 18.02 -0.98
N GLY A 147 -17.46 18.19 -1.61
CA GLY A 147 -16.29 18.82 -1.00
C GLY A 147 -15.15 17.83 -0.69
N PRO A 148 -14.01 18.37 -0.22
CA PRO A 148 -12.78 17.60 -0.04
C PRO A 148 -12.93 16.49 0.99
N VAL A 149 -12.14 15.43 0.80
CA VAL A 149 -12.09 14.27 1.70
C VAL A 149 -10.65 14.07 2.12
N LEU A 150 -10.41 14.05 3.43
CA LEU A 150 -9.16 13.64 4.04
C LEU A 150 -9.24 12.13 4.31
N ALA A 151 -8.40 11.34 3.65
CA ALA A 151 -8.30 9.91 3.88
C ALA A 151 -7.29 9.62 4.99
N ILE A 152 -7.68 8.81 5.97
CA ILE A 152 -6.86 8.45 7.13
C ILE A 152 -6.69 6.94 7.20
N GLY A 153 -5.44 6.48 7.26
CA GLY A 153 -5.06 5.10 7.56
C GLY A 153 -4.33 5.04 8.91
N PRO A 154 -5.06 4.98 10.04
CA PRO A 154 -4.47 5.13 11.37
C PRO A 154 -3.92 3.84 11.93
N THR A 155 -3.95 2.74 11.17
CA THR A 155 -3.57 1.39 11.61
C THR A 155 -2.28 0.95 10.95
N ALA A 156 -1.59 -0.02 11.56
CA ALA A 156 -0.42 -0.67 11.00
C ALA A 156 -0.34 -2.12 11.48
N ASN A 157 0.41 -2.95 10.77
CA ASN A 157 0.57 -4.37 11.08
C ASN A 157 1.36 -4.66 12.37
N TRP A 158 1.93 -3.63 12.99
CA TRP A 158 2.70 -3.71 14.21
C TRP A 158 2.49 -2.45 15.04
N ARG A 159 2.21 -2.62 16.34
CA ARG A 159 1.90 -1.52 17.28
C ARG A 159 3.00 -0.47 17.34
N GLY A 160 4.27 -0.87 17.26
CA GLY A 160 5.41 0.07 17.23
C GLY A 160 5.39 1.05 16.05
N LYS A 161 4.63 0.77 14.98
CA LYS A 161 4.46 1.62 13.81
C LYS A 161 3.13 2.40 13.80
N GLN A 162 2.42 2.48 14.92
CA GLN A 162 1.13 3.16 14.98
C GLN A 162 1.29 4.51 15.68
N TRP A 163 1.05 5.60 14.97
CA TRP A 163 0.96 6.90 15.60
C TRP A 163 -0.27 6.97 16.50
N ARG A 164 -0.19 7.75 17.60
CA ARG A 164 -1.25 7.78 18.60
C ARG A 164 -2.55 8.29 17.99
N GLY A 165 -3.67 7.68 18.38
CA GLY A 165 -4.99 8.06 17.91
C GLY A 165 -5.36 9.50 18.27
N GLU A 166 -4.91 9.96 19.44
CA GLU A 166 -5.05 11.35 19.91
C GLU A 166 -4.28 12.33 19.02
N SER A 167 -3.09 11.94 18.56
CA SER A 167 -2.28 12.74 17.64
C SER A 167 -2.90 12.82 16.25
N PHE A 168 -3.47 11.71 15.76
CA PHE A 168 -4.29 11.74 14.55
C PHE A 168 -5.52 12.65 14.70
N ALA A 169 -6.23 12.56 15.82
CA ALA A 169 -7.41 13.37 16.09
C ALA A 169 -7.07 14.88 16.08
N GLU A 170 -5.98 15.25 16.74
CA GLU A 170 -5.49 16.63 16.75
C GLU A 170 -5.11 17.11 15.34
N LEU A 171 -4.33 16.31 14.60
CA LEU A 171 -3.94 16.64 13.22
C LEU A 171 -5.16 16.83 12.32
N ILE A 172 -6.13 15.92 12.38
CA ILE A 172 -7.38 16.01 11.61
C ILE A 172 -8.13 17.31 11.95
N ALA A 173 -8.21 17.67 13.23
CA ALA A 173 -8.86 18.91 13.65
C ALA A 173 -8.15 20.16 13.07
N ARG A 174 -6.81 20.19 13.09
CA ARG A 174 -6.03 21.32 12.56
C ARG A 174 -6.17 21.45 11.04
N LEU A 175 -5.97 20.35 10.30
CA LEU A 175 -6.03 20.34 8.83
C LEU A 175 -7.43 20.65 8.29
N THR A 176 -8.48 20.27 9.03
CA THR A 176 -9.88 20.50 8.61
C THR A 176 -10.52 21.76 9.20
N SER A 177 -9.79 22.51 10.02
CA SER A 177 -10.23 23.79 10.57
C SER A 177 -10.43 24.85 9.47
N PRO A 178 -11.15 25.96 9.73
CA PRO A 178 -11.32 27.04 8.75
C PRO A 178 -10.01 27.63 8.20
N GLY A 179 -8.91 27.58 8.97
CA GLY A 179 -7.58 28.04 8.55
C GLY A 179 -6.66 26.91 8.05
N GLY A 180 -7.12 25.66 8.09
CA GLY A 180 -6.35 24.50 7.64
C GLY A 180 -6.34 24.35 6.13
N ILE A 181 -5.55 23.39 5.65
CA ILE A 181 -5.40 23.11 4.21
C ILE A 181 -6.64 22.49 3.56
N LEU A 182 -7.55 21.92 4.35
CA LEU A 182 -8.74 21.20 3.91
C LEU A 182 -9.98 21.64 4.72
N PRO A 183 -10.35 22.93 4.69
CA PRO A 183 -11.37 23.48 5.58
C PRO A 183 -12.72 22.79 5.37
N GLY A 184 -13.29 22.27 6.46
CA GLY A 184 -14.58 21.57 6.45
C GLY A 184 -14.57 20.21 5.75
N ALA A 185 -13.40 19.64 5.45
CA ALA A 185 -13.33 18.34 4.79
C ALA A 185 -14.02 17.24 5.60
N ARG A 186 -14.60 16.29 4.86
CA ARG A 186 -15.05 15.00 5.39
C ARG A 186 -13.83 14.12 5.63
N VAL A 187 -13.92 13.19 6.58
CA VAL A 187 -12.80 12.32 6.95
C VAL A 187 -13.17 10.88 6.67
N ALA A 188 -12.47 10.25 5.73
CA ALA A 188 -12.64 8.83 5.42
C ALA A 188 -11.60 8.01 6.18
N VAL A 189 -12.05 7.09 7.05
CA VAL A 189 -11.16 6.24 7.85
C VAL A 189 -11.14 4.84 7.26
N PHE A 190 -9.94 4.36 6.98
CA PHE A 190 -9.69 3.05 6.36
C PHE A 190 -8.92 2.14 7.30
N GLY A 191 -9.13 0.83 7.16
CA GLY A 191 -8.48 -0.21 7.95
C GLY A 191 -9.13 -1.56 7.72
N ARG A 192 -8.52 -2.63 8.21
CA ARG A 192 -9.14 -3.95 8.20
C ARG A 192 -10.12 -4.09 9.36
N ASP A 193 -11.02 -5.06 9.26
CA ASP A 193 -12.00 -5.33 10.32
C ASP A 193 -11.34 -5.66 11.67
N ASP A 194 -10.29 -6.49 11.65
CA ASP A 194 -9.47 -6.84 12.82
C ASP A 194 -8.66 -5.65 13.39
N GLU A 195 -8.59 -4.54 12.67
CA GLU A 195 -7.89 -3.32 13.10
C GLU A 195 -8.85 -2.25 13.64
N ARG A 196 -10.17 -2.49 13.62
CA ARG A 196 -11.17 -1.54 14.12
C ARG A 196 -10.88 -1.03 15.53
N PRO A 197 -10.49 -1.85 16.52
CA PRO A 197 -10.15 -1.36 17.85
C PRO A 197 -9.02 -0.32 17.86
N MET A 198 -8.08 -0.42 16.91
CA MET A 198 -6.95 0.53 16.78
C MET A 198 -7.40 1.84 16.12
N ALA A 199 -8.39 1.79 15.23
CA ALA A 199 -8.93 2.96 14.54
C ALA A 199 -9.97 3.73 15.36
N LEU A 200 -10.52 3.14 16.44
CA LEU A 200 -11.59 3.73 17.25
C LEU A 200 -11.29 5.15 17.74
N PRO A 201 -10.11 5.47 18.30
CA PRO A 201 -9.84 6.83 18.76
C PRO A 201 -9.98 7.89 17.65
N VAL A 202 -9.60 7.54 16.41
CA VAL A 202 -9.77 8.42 15.26
C VAL A 202 -11.23 8.50 14.84
N ILE A 203 -11.92 7.36 14.76
CA ILE A 203 -13.34 7.29 14.40
C ILE A 203 -14.20 8.14 15.35
N GLU A 204 -13.95 8.03 16.66
CA GLU A 204 -14.70 8.75 17.70
C GLU A 204 -14.35 10.24 17.77
N SER A 205 -13.17 10.65 17.28
CA SER A 205 -12.75 12.06 17.25
C SER A 205 -13.43 12.90 16.17
N VAL A 206 -13.98 12.27 15.12
CA VAL A 206 -14.57 12.97 13.98
C VAL A 206 -16.09 13.10 14.16
N PRO A 207 -16.66 14.31 14.00
CA PRO A 207 -18.11 14.50 14.00
C PRO A 207 -18.82 13.59 12.99
N SER A 208 -19.92 12.95 13.41
CA SER A 208 -20.62 11.93 12.64
C SER A 208 -21.14 12.39 11.27
N ASP A 209 -21.42 13.69 11.11
CA ASP A 209 -21.86 14.32 9.86
C ASP A 209 -20.71 14.51 8.85
N ARG A 210 -19.46 14.43 9.30
CA ARG A 210 -18.25 14.50 8.47
C ARG A 210 -17.51 13.17 8.35
N LEU A 211 -17.83 12.18 9.18
CA LEU A 211 -17.16 10.88 9.22
C LEU A 211 -17.66 9.96 8.08
N ILE A 212 -16.70 9.35 7.38
CA ILE A 212 -16.91 8.24 6.44
C ILE A 212 -16.13 7.03 6.96
N ASP A 213 -16.74 6.23 7.83
CA ASP A 213 -16.14 5.01 8.39
C ASP A 213 -16.20 3.86 7.37
N LEU A 214 -15.04 3.48 6.83
CA LEU A 214 -14.87 2.38 5.87
C LEU A 214 -14.04 1.22 6.43
N VAL A 215 -13.70 1.24 7.73
CA VAL A 215 -12.86 0.22 8.38
C VAL A 215 -13.56 -1.14 8.36
N GLY A 216 -12.95 -2.12 7.68
CA GLY A 216 -13.49 -3.48 7.55
C GLY A 216 -14.72 -3.60 6.65
N ARG A 217 -15.12 -2.55 5.91
CA ARG A 217 -16.40 -2.55 5.17
C ARG A 217 -16.27 -2.86 3.68
N ILE A 218 -15.06 -2.77 3.12
CA ILE A 218 -14.81 -2.80 1.68
C ILE A 218 -13.49 -3.52 1.34
N ASP A 219 -13.40 -4.08 0.13
CA ASP A 219 -12.18 -4.72 -0.38
C ASP A 219 -11.12 -3.71 -0.85
N LEU A 220 -9.88 -4.15 -1.00
CA LEU A 220 -8.73 -3.28 -1.33
C LEU A 220 -8.89 -2.50 -2.64
N LEU A 221 -9.51 -3.07 -3.67
CA LEU A 221 -9.72 -2.33 -4.91
C LEU A 221 -10.83 -1.28 -4.76
N THR A 222 -11.87 -1.56 -3.96
CA THR A 222 -12.84 -0.52 -3.58
C THR A 222 -12.20 0.56 -2.71
N VAL A 223 -11.25 0.22 -1.84
CA VAL A 223 -10.44 1.21 -1.11
C VAL A 223 -9.66 2.10 -2.08
N SER A 224 -8.97 1.52 -3.07
CA SER A 224 -8.27 2.29 -4.11
C SER A 224 -9.22 3.23 -4.86
N ALA A 225 -10.40 2.75 -5.26
CA ALA A 225 -11.44 3.57 -5.88
C ALA A 225 -11.93 4.72 -4.97
N CYS A 226 -11.98 4.50 -3.65
CA CYS A 226 -12.32 5.55 -2.69
C CYS A 226 -11.18 6.55 -2.52
N LEU A 227 -9.92 6.09 -2.55
CA LEU A 227 -8.74 6.94 -2.47
C LEU A 227 -8.63 7.84 -3.70
N GLU A 228 -9.00 7.39 -4.90
CA GLU A 228 -9.12 8.25 -6.10
C GLU A 228 -10.06 9.47 -5.91
N ARG A 229 -10.92 9.44 -4.87
CA ARG A 229 -11.87 10.51 -4.54
C ARG A 229 -11.43 11.35 -3.32
N ALA A 230 -10.30 11.03 -2.73
CA ALA A 230 -9.72 11.78 -1.62
C ALA A 230 -8.80 12.89 -2.13
N ALA A 231 -8.74 13.99 -1.39
CA ALA A 231 -7.85 15.11 -1.67
C ALA A 231 -6.43 14.84 -1.16
N LEU A 232 -6.32 14.22 0.01
CA LEU A 232 -5.07 13.93 0.70
C LEU A 232 -5.23 12.64 1.51
N TYR A 233 -4.19 11.81 1.53
CA TYR A 233 -4.07 10.68 2.44
C TYR A 233 -2.99 10.96 3.48
N ILE A 234 -3.27 10.62 4.74
CA ILE A 234 -2.29 10.57 5.83
C ILE A 234 -2.45 9.25 6.58
N GLY A 235 -1.36 8.54 6.82
CA GLY A 235 -1.41 7.30 7.58
C GLY A 235 -0.04 6.72 7.89
N ASN A 236 -0.03 5.68 8.73
CA ASN A 236 1.21 5.00 9.12
C ASN A 236 1.85 4.26 7.94
N ASP A 237 3.14 3.92 8.08
CA ASP A 237 3.87 2.95 7.25
C ASP A 237 3.11 1.61 7.17
N SER A 238 2.33 1.46 6.10
CA SER A 238 1.37 0.37 5.93
C SER A 238 1.09 0.09 4.46
N GLY A 239 0.41 -1.04 4.19
CA GLY A 239 -0.08 -1.34 2.85
C GLY A 239 -1.05 -0.28 2.30
N LEU A 240 -1.84 0.36 3.16
CA LEU A 240 -2.77 1.42 2.76
C LEU A 240 -2.05 2.67 2.26
N MET A 241 -0.92 3.04 2.88
CA MET A 241 -0.07 4.15 2.41
C MET A 241 0.48 3.89 1.01
N HIS A 242 0.93 2.67 0.73
CA HIS A 242 1.37 2.33 -0.63
C HIS A 242 0.19 2.29 -1.61
N LEU A 243 -0.99 1.88 -1.16
CA LEU A 243 -2.20 1.85 -1.97
C LEU A 243 -2.66 3.26 -2.36
N SER A 244 -2.58 4.23 -1.44
CA SER A 244 -2.91 5.64 -1.71
C SER A 244 -1.93 6.26 -2.68
N ALA A 245 -0.62 6.02 -2.51
CA ALA A 245 0.40 6.46 -3.45
C ALA A 245 0.15 5.92 -4.86
N ALA A 246 -0.15 4.61 -4.97
CA ALA A 246 -0.46 3.96 -6.23
C ALA A 246 -1.81 4.39 -6.85
N SER A 247 -2.71 4.99 -6.05
CA SER A 247 -3.96 5.58 -6.52
C SER A 247 -3.76 7.02 -7.05
N GLY A 248 -2.53 7.54 -7.01
CA GLY A 248 -2.16 8.82 -7.61
C GLY A 248 -2.57 10.06 -6.80
N ILE A 249 -2.89 9.91 -5.51
CA ILE A 249 -3.27 11.04 -4.65
C ILE A 249 -2.10 11.52 -3.77
N PRO A 250 -2.11 12.80 -3.35
CA PRO A 250 -1.23 13.28 -2.31
C PRO A 250 -1.22 12.34 -1.10
N THR A 251 -0.05 11.79 -0.78
CA THR A 251 0.11 10.75 0.24
C THR A 251 1.24 11.12 1.19
N LEU A 252 0.90 11.34 2.46
CA LEU A 252 1.86 11.52 3.55
C LEU A 252 1.96 10.23 4.38
N GLY A 253 3.15 9.63 4.39
CA GLY A 253 3.46 8.49 5.24
C GLY A 253 4.05 8.92 6.60
N LEU A 254 3.52 8.37 7.69
CA LEU A 254 4.03 8.59 9.04
C LEU A 254 4.91 7.40 9.46
N PHE A 255 6.17 7.68 9.80
CA PHE A 255 7.18 6.67 10.12
C PHE A 255 7.68 6.79 11.56
N GLY A 256 7.94 5.66 12.20
CA GLY A 256 8.72 5.58 13.44
C GLY A 256 9.96 4.71 13.22
N PRO A 257 9.91 3.43 13.62
CA PRO A 257 11.07 2.55 13.62
C PRO A 257 11.40 1.97 12.23
N SER A 258 10.63 2.31 11.19
CA SER A 258 10.81 1.72 9.86
C SER A 258 11.70 2.60 9.01
N PRO A 259 12.63 2.03 8.24
CA PRO A 259 13.52 2.80 7.39
C PRO A 259 12.73 3.45 6.24
N ALA A 260 12.50 4.76 6.35
CA ALA A 260 11.69 5.50 5.37
C ALA A 260 12.39 5.60 4.01
N ASP A 261 13.72 5.60 3.96
CA ASP A 261 14.51 5.49 2.73
C ASP A 261 14.21 4.22 1.92
N GLN A 262 13.70 3.18 2.58
CA GLN A 262 13.32 1.90 1.97
C GLN A 262 11.83 1.81 1.61
N TYR A 263 10.95 2.40 2.41
CA TYR A 263 9.50 2.15 2.35
C TYR A 263 8.64 3.43 2.28
N ALA A 264 9.21 4.61 2.07
CA ALA A 264 8.43 5.82 1.82
C ALA A 264 7.42 5.60 0.67
N PRO A 265 6.26 6.30 0.68
CA PRO A 265 5.34 6.24 -0.44
C PRO A 265 6.03 6.73 -1.72
N TRP A 266 5.78 6.05 -2.83
CA TRP A 266 6.48 6.31 -4.09
C TRP A 266 5.61 7.09 -5.06
N GLY A 267 6.09 8.25 -5.48
CA GLY A 267 5.45 9.09 -6.48
C GLY A 267 5.80 10.57 -6.30
N PRO A 268 5.50 11.42 -7.28
CA PRO A 268 5.76 12.87 -7.19
C PRO A 268 4.91 13.54 -6.09
N LEU A 269 3.68 13.05 -5.92
CA LEU A 269 2.72 13.49 -4.90
C LEU A 269 2.86 12.74 -3.57
N CYS A 270 4.04 12.21 -3.26
CA CYS A 270 4.28 11.45 -2.05
C CYS A 270 5.32 12.14 -1.18
N ASP A 271 5.09 12.14 0.13
CA ASP A 271 6.06 12.59 1.12
C ASP A 271 6.01 11.72 2.37
N HIS A 272 6.97 11.89 3.26
CA HIS A 272 6.97 11.22 4.55
C HIS A 272 7.50 12.13 5.65
N VAL A 273 7.07 11.84 6.87
CA VAL A 273 7.65 12.40 8.09
C VAL A 273 7.99 11.26 9.03
N GLN A 274 9.14 11.35 9.69
CA GLN A 274 9.65 10.30 10.57
C GLN A 274 9.84 10.85 11.97
N ALA A 275 9.57 10.01 12.97
CA ALA A 275 9.86 10.29 14.36
C ALA A 275 11.33 10.71 14.54
N SER A 276 11.56 11.74 15.36
CA SER A 276 12.88 12.39 15.48
C SER A 276 13.97 11.49 16.06
N LYS A 277 13.61 10.46 16.82
CA LYS A 277 14.56 9.45 17.32
C LYS A 277 15.06 8.56 16.18
N GLY A 278 16.38 8.43 16.07
CA GLY A 278 17.01 7.50 15.14
C GLY A 278 16.67 6.05 15.44
N PHE A 279 16.83 5.16 14.44
CA PHE A 279 16.48 3.73 14.57
C PHE A 279 17.13 3.05 15.78
N GLU A 280 18.37 3.39 16.14
CA GLU A 280 19.06 2.77 17.27
C GLU A 280 18.53 3.25 18.64
N GLU A 281 17.97 4.46 18.71
CA GLU A 281 17.50 5.10 19.94
C GLU A 281 16.00 4.91 20.18
N ILE A 282 15.26 4.48 19.16
CA ILE A 282 13.81 4.36 19.21
C ILE A 282 13.35 3.12 19.97
N PHE A 283 14.23 2.12 20.13
CA PHE A 283 13.92 0.88 20.84
C PHE A 283 14.28 0.99 22.34
N PRO A 284 13.33 0.73 23.26
CA PRO A 284 13.64 0.68 24.68
C PRO A 284 14.51 -0.53 25.03
N GLU A 285 15.26 -0.48 26.14
CA GLU A 285 16.15 -1.57 26.57
C GLU A 285 15.42 -2.93 26.74
N ASN A 286 14.15 -2.91 27.15
CA ASN A 286 13.30 -4.09 27.33
C ASN A 286 12.36 -4.33 26.14
N PHE A 287 12.79 -3.99 24.92
CA PHE A 287 11.98 -4.10 23.72
C PHE A 287 11.40 -5.51 23.50
N ASP A 288 10.09 -5.57 23.30
CA ASP A 288 9.36 -6.74 22.84
C ASP A 288 8.35 -6.33 21.77
N HIS A 289 8.56 -6.78 20.54
CA HIS A 289 7.67 -6.53 19.40
C HIS A 289 6.18 -6.83 19.65
N ARG A 290 5.82 -7.67 20.63
CA ARG A 290 4.43 -8.00 20.97
C ARG A 290 3.81 -7.07 22.01
N ASN A 291 4.62 -6.57 22.93
CA ASN A 291 4.16 -5.91 24.15
C ASN A 291 4.58 -4.45 24.25
N THR A 292 5.62 -4.04 23.54
CA THR A 292 6.03 -2.64 23.46
C THR A 292 4.94 -1.81 22.79
N ASP A 293 4.64 -0.66 23.38
CA ASP A 293 3.69 0.31 22.85
C ASP A 293 4.24 0.97 21.56
N THR A 294 3.58 2.01 21.06
CA THR A 294 4.05 2.76 19.90
C THR A 294 5.50 3.25 20.07
N LEU A 295 6.26 3.21 18.98
CA LEU A 295 7.59 3.79 18.88
C LEU A 295 7.56 5.14 18.15
N MET A 296 6.37 5.71 17.91
CA MET A 296 6.18 6.95 17.17
C MET A 296 5.98 8.18 18.07
N ASP A 297 6.17 8.06 19.38
CA ASP A 297 5.93 9.15 20.35
C ASP A 297 6.81 10.39 20.14
N SER A 298 7.92 10.26 19.41
CA SER A 298 8.80 11.39 19.06
C SER A 298 8.46 12.07 17.73
N LEU A 299 7.39 11.63 17.05
CA LEU A 299 6.79 12.33 15.91
C LEU A 299 5.69 13.26 16.44
N SER A 300 5.92 14.57 16.38
CA SER A 300 4.94 15.54 16.86
C SER A 300 3.81 15.80 15.86
N VAL A 301 2.69 16.35 16.34
CA VAL A 301 1.61 16.82 15.46
C VAL A 301 2.07 18.00 14.60
N ASP A 302 2.93 18.85 15.14
CA ASP A 302 3.49 20.01 14.42
C ASP A 302 4.34 19.55 13.21
N ASP A 303 5.21 18.54 13.38
CA ASP A 303 6.02 17.98 12.29
C ASP A 303 5.13 17.38 11.20
N ALA A 304 4.08 16.65 11.60
CA ALA A 304 3.14 16.04 10.67
C ALA A 304 2.30 17.08 9.93
N GLU A 305 1.88 18.14 10.61
CA GLU A 305 1.16 19.28 10.03
C GLU A 305 2.04 20.05 9.04
N GLU A 306 3.28 20.36 9.38
CA GLU A 306 4.22 21.03 8.48
C GLU A 306 4.45 20.21 7.21
N ALA A 307 4.70 18.90 7.36
CA ALA A 307 4.86 18.00 6.23
C ALA A 307 3.59 17.91 5.36
N ALA A 308 2.40 17.87 5.97
CA ALA A 308 1.13 17.88 5.24
C ALA A 308 0.93 19.18 4.46
N ASN A 309 1.23 20.34 5.07
CA ASN A 309 1.15 21.65 4.42
C ASN A 309 2.09 21.76 3.21
N LYS A 310 3.34 21.30 3.36
CA LYS A 310 4.34 21.28 2.29
C LYS A 310 3.90 20.39 1.13
N LEU A 311 3.47 19.17 1.43
CA LEU A 311 2.97 18.22 0.43
C LEU A 311 1.74 18.79 -0.29
N TRP A 312 0.79 19.36 0.46
CA TRP A 312 -0.41 19.96 -0.11
C TRP A 312 -0.11 21.12 -1.06
N SER A 313 0.83 21.99 -0.68
CA SER A 313 1.26 23.11 -1.51
C SER A 313 1.86 22.61 -2.84
N ARG A 314 2.76 21.62 -2.77
CA ARG A 314 3.35 20.99 -3.97
C ARG A 314 2.29 20.34 -4.85
N ALA A 315 1.34 19.61 -4.25
CA ALA A 315 0.27 18.94 -5.00
C ALA A 315 -0.65 19.92 -5.74
N ARG A 316 -0.89 21.10 -5.17
CA ARG A 316 -1.70 22.14 -5.83
C ARG A 316 -0.97 22.80 -7.00
N GLU A 317 0.35 22.89 -6.96
CA GLU A 317 1.16 23.42 -8.05
C GLU A 317 1.19 22.46 -9.25
N GLU A 318 1.19 21.14 -9.03
CA GLU A 318 1.18 20.15 -10.13
C GLU A 318 -0.17 20.06 -10.88
N VAL A 319 -1.27 20.48 -10.25
CA VAL A 319 -2.62 20.47 -10.83
C VAL A 319 -2.99 21.80 -11.52
N ALA A 320 -2.24 22.88 -11.25
CA ALA A 320 -2.45 24.22 -11.81
C ALA A 320 -1.80 24.39 -13.19
#